data_AF-A0AAV5V241-F1
#
_entry.id   AF-A0AAV5V241-F1
#
_cell.length_a   1.000
_cell.length_b   1.000
_cell.length_c   1.000
_cell.angle_alpha   90.00
_cell.angle_beta   90.00
_cell.angle_gamma   90.00
#
_symmetry.space_group_name_H-M   'P 1'
#
loop_
_entity.id
_entity.type
_entity.pdbx_description
1 polymer ?
#
loop_
_entity_poly.entity_id
_entity_poly.type
_entity_poly.pdbx_seq_one_letter_code
_entity_poly.pdbx_strand_id
1 'polypeptide(L)'
;EQADPSSAPYYIYKNGHEHKIRLAPTLMKITAISEKDQSISVMMILDIVWADPRLTWDKNDYGGITKIHLTRDTVWRPPLFPFPFISFTTDDMNKANVQVSNDGMVKDSPTWNFQQRKGSEWEVIEELERVSNGKDLIYKVTLKRYPYFWMRLIIIPCFILGALVIAALTIGGDSNSIESLVNIGLAASVSSSVVVSTMTDNFPKTKDIP
;
A
#
# COMPACT_ATOMS: atom_id res chain seq x y z
N GLU A 1 18.52 -2.14 38.06
CA GLU A 1 18.93 -0.92 37.33
C GLU A 1 17.83 -0.62 36.31
N GLN A 2 17.20 0.55 36.37
CA GLN A 2 16.08 0.88 35.50
C GLN A 2 16.63 1.08 34.08
N ALA A 3 16.10 0.34 33.10
CA ALA A 3 16.57 0.48 31.72
C ALA A 3 16.23 1.87 31.19
N ASP A 4 17.24 2.69 30.90
CA ASP A 4 17.04 3.99 30.24
C ASP A 4 16.52 3.77 28.80
N PRO A 5 15.31 4.27 28.46
CA PRO A 5 14.74 4.18 27.11
C PRO A 5 15.51 4.98 26.06
N SER A 6 16.29 5.98 26.47
CA SER A 6 17.05 6.85 25.58
C SER A 6 18.32 6.19 25.05
N SER A 7 18.82 5.20 25.79
CA SER A 7 20.08 4.52 25.51
C SER A 7 19.84 3.18 24.83
N ALA A 8 20.49 2.98 23.69
CA ALA A 8 20.47 1.70 22.99
C ALA A 8 21.10 0.60 23.87
N PRO A 9 20.59 -0.65 23.82
CA PRO A 9 21.16 -1.74 24.59
C PRO A 9 22.64 -1.93 24.23
N TYR A 10 23.49 -2.00 25.27
CA TYR A 10 24.95 -1.95 25.23
C TYR A 10 25.61 -3.02 24.33
N TYR A 11 24.87 -4.06 23.93
CA TYR A 11 25.35 -5.18 23.10
C TYR A 11 25.15 -5.01 21.59
N ILE A 12 24.70 -3.86 21.08
CA ILE A 12 24.77 -3.59 19.63
C ILE A 12 26.24 -3.54 19.14
N TYR A 13 27.21 -3.35 20.05
CA TYR A 13 28.62 -3.11 19.66
C TYR A 13 29.68 -3.97 20.36
N LYS A 14 29.34 -4.95 21.22
CA LYS A 14 30.34 -5.78 21.91
C LYS A 14 30.35 -7.22 21.40
N ASN A 15 31.53 -7.68 20.95
CA ASN A 15 31.88 -9.03 20.48
C ASN A 15 31.56 -9.39 19.01
N GLY A 16 31.39 -8.44 18.10
CA GLY A 16 31.30 -8.73 16.66
C GLY A 16 30.06 -9.52 16.23
N HIS A 17 29.12 -9.79 17.14
CA HIS A 17 27.81 -10.36 16.85
C HIS A 17 26.80 -9.22 16.78
N GLU A 18 26.52 -8.73 15.58
CA GLU A 18 25.41 -7.80 15.33
C GLU A 18 24.08 -8.49 15.68
N HIS A 19 23.44 -8.09 16.77
CA HIS A 19 22.08 -8.51 17.04
C HIS A 19 21.14 -7.87 16.01
N LYS A 20 20.68 -8.70 15.06
CA LYS A 20 19.91 -8.31 13.88
C LYS A 20 18.52 -7.81 14.28
N ILE A 21 18.28 -6.51 14.15
CA ILE A 21 16.92 -5.95 14.18
C ILE A 21 16.14 -6.56 13.00
N ARG A 22 14.98 -7.13 13.29
CA ARG A 22 14.08 -7.69 12.27
C ARG A 22 12.93 -6.73 12.06
N LEU A 23 12.85 -6.21 10.85
CA LEU A 23 11.76 -5.40 10.36
C LEU A 23 10.92 -6.27 9.42
N ALA A 24 9.62 -6.34 9.65
CA ALA A 24 8.67 -7.07 8.81
C ALA A 24 7.45 -6.18 8.54
N PRO A 25 7.41 -5.47 7.40
CA PRO A 25 6.23 -4.74 6.99
C PRO A 25 5.17 -5.72 6.49
N THR A 26 3.92 -5.32 6.63
CA THR A 26 2.75 -6.00 6.11
C THR A 26 1.87 -4.96 5.45
N LEU A 27 1.62 -5.13 4.16
CA LEU A 27 0.70 -4.26 3.41
C LEU A 27 -0.74 -4.59 3.80
N MET A 28 -1.43 -3.63 4.40
CA MET A 28 -2.81 -3.83 4.85
C MET A 28 -3.80 -3.48 3.77
N LYS A 29 -3.65 -2.28 3.21
CA LYS A 29 -4.56 -1.71 2.25
C LYS A 29 -3.87 -0.66 1.40
N ILE A 30 -4.26 -0.59 0.14
CA ILE A 30 -3.97 0.55 -0.72
C ILE A 30 -5.10 1.57 -0.52
N THR A 31 -4.77 2.75 -0.02
CA THR A 31 -5.74 3.79 0.31
C THR A 31 -6.05 4.67 -0.89
N ALA A 32 -5.02 5.06 -1.63
CA ALA A 32 -5.16 5.83 -2.86
C ALA A 32 -3.97 5.57 -3.79
N ILE A 33 -4.23 5.56 -5.09
CA ILE A 33 -3.20 5.60 -6.13
C ILE A 33 -3.55 6.79 -7.03
N SER A 34 -2.62 7.74 -7.14
CA SER A 34 -2.66 8.78 -8.17
C SER A 34 -1.59 8.48 -9.19
N GLU A 35 -2.00 7.95 -10.34
CA GLU A 35 -1.07 7.70 -11.44
C GLU A 35 -0.53 9.00 -12.03
N LYS A 36 -1.38 10.01 -12.13
CA LYS A 36 -1.01 11.34 -12.64
C LYS A 36 0.12 11.96 -11.82
N ASP A 37 0.01 11.87 -10.49
CA ASP A 37 1.02 12.41 -9.57
C ASP A 37 2.10 11.38 -9.19
N GLN A 38 2.07 10.19 -9.80
CA GLN A 38 2.97 9.07 -9.51
C GLN A 38 3.10 8.76 -8.01
N SER A 39 2.00 8.90 -7.27
CA SER A 39 1.98 8.72 -5.83
C SER A 39 1.06 7.58 -5.41
N ILE A 40 1.51 6.83 -4.41
CA ILE A 40 0.75 5.75 -3.80
C ILE A 40 0.66 5.99 -2.29
N SER A 41 -0.56 5.93 -1.77
CA SER A 41 -0.84 5.97 -0.35
C SER A 41 -1.25 4.57 0.10
N VAL A 42 -0.43 3.98 0.97
CA VAL A 42 -0.67 2.65 1.53
C VAL A 42 -0.81 2.73 3.05
N MET A 43 -1.67 1.88 3.58
CA MET A 43 -1.68 1.53 4.99
C MET A 43 -0.80 0.29 5.15
N MET A 44 0.26 0.44 5.93
CA MET A 44 1.18 -0.64 6.27
C MET A 44 1.30 -0.78 7.78
N ILE A 45 1.49 -2.01 8.22
CA ILE A 45 1.90 -2.33 9.57
C ILE A 45 3.38 -2.67 9.51
N LEU A 46 4.17 -2.16 10.45
CA LEU A 46 5.59 -2.48 10.56
C LEU A 46 5.85 -3.20 11.89
N ASP A 47 6.10 -4.51 11.81
CA ASP A 47 6.57 -5.28 12.95
C ASP A 47 8.08 -5.05 13.12
N ILE A 48 8.46 -4.56 14.29
CA ILE A 48 9.85 -4.35 14.68
C ILE A 48 10.18 -5.31 15.82
N VAL A 49 11.18 -6.16 15.61
CA VAL A 49 11.65 -7.10 16.63
C VAL A 49 13.13 -6.88 16.88
N TRP A 50 13.48 -6.68 18.14
CA TRP A 50 14.86 -6.54 18.60
C TRP A 50 15.04 -7.28 19.92
N ALA A 51 16.31 -7.52 20.30
CA ALA A 51 16.65 -8.08 21.60
C ALA A 51 17.15 -6.96 22.52
N ASP A 52 16.63 -6.89 23.74
CA ASP A 52 17.13 -6.02 24.81
C ASP A 52 17.46 -6.88 26.05
N PRO A 53 18.76 -7.17 26.31
CA PRO A 53 19.18 -7.96 27.46
C PRO A 53 18.80 -7.36 28.81
N ARG A 54 18.55 -6.05 28.89
CA ARG A 54 18.13 -5.36 30.12
C ARG A 54 16.71 -5.76 30.53
N LEU A 55 15.92 -6.29 29.60
CA LEU A 55 14.54 -6.71 29.79
C LEU A 55 14.41 -8.24 29.91
N THR A 56 15.43 -8.91 30.45
CA THR A 56 15.43 -10.36 30.70
C THR A 56 15.07 -10.65 32.14
N TRP A 57 14.33 -11.74 32.37
CA TRP A 57 14.02 -12.24 33.71
C TRP A 57 13.85 -13.75 33.72
N ASP A 58 14.09 -14.39 34.86
CA ASP A 58 13.74 -15.80 35.05
C ASP A 58 12.24 -15.92 35.32
N LYS A 59 11.53 -16.71 34.52
CA LYS A 59 10.12 -17.01 34.70
C LYS A 59 9.82 -17.59 36.09
N ASN A 60 10.76 -18.30 36.72
CA ASN A 60 10.56 -18.95 38.01
C ASN A 60 10.42 -17.93 39.16
N ASP A 61 11.10 -16.80 39.06
CA ASP A 61 11.06 -15.74 40.08
C ASP A 61 9.76 -14.93 40.06
N TYR A 62 9.04 -14.97 38.93
CA TYR A 62 7.83 -14.18 38.68
C TYR A 62 6.61 -15.05 38.36
N GLY A 63 6.48 -16.21 39.01
CA GLY A 63 5.26 -17.03 38.93
C GLY A 63 4.96 -17.60 37.53
N GLY A 64 6.00 -17.86 36.73
CA GLY A 64 5.87 -18.40 35.38
C GLY A 64 5.55 -17.37 34.30
N ILE A 65 5.61 -16.06 34.60
CA ILE A 65 5.35 -15.01 33.62
C ILE A 65 6.42 -15.07 32.52
N THR A 66 5.97 -15.29 31.28
CA THR A 66 6.84 -15.36 30.08
C THR A 66 6.78 -14.12 29.21
N LYS A 67 5.72 -13.32 29.34
CA LYS A 67 5.48 -12.13 28.51
C LYS A 67 4.86 -11.01 29.32
N ILE A 68 5.30 -9.79 29.06
CA ILE A 68 4.75 -8.56 29.63
C ILE A 68 4.45 -7.55 28.53
N HIS A 69 3.56 -6.62 28.81
CA HIS A 69 3.24 -5.52 27.90
C HIS A 69 3.67 -4.21 28.54
N LEU A 70 4.51 -3.47 27.82
CA LEU A 70 5.06 -2.20 28.25
C LEU A 70 4.61 -1.10 27.28
N THR A 71 4.52 0.13 27.76
CA THR A 71 4.27 1.27 26.89
C THR A 71 5.55 1.64 26.15
N ARG A 72 5.44 2.16 24.92
CA ARG A 72 6.61 2.44 24.06
C ARG A 72 7.62 3.41 24.64
N ASP A 73 7.20 4.30 25.53
CA ASP A 73 8.02 5.28 26.24
C ASP A 73 8.94 4.67 27.30
N THR A 74 8.67 3.43 27.73
CA THR A 74 9.45 2.74 28.77
C THR A 74 10.55 1.85 28.22
N VAL A 75 10.63 1.67 26.91
CA VAL A 75 11.59 0.79 26.23
C VAL A 75 12.33 1.53 25.13
N TRP A 76 13.62 1.24 24.98
CA TRP A 76 14.37 1.75 23.84
C TRP A 76 13.84 1.13 22.53
N ARG A 77 13.72 1.94 21.48
CA ARG A 77 13.29 1.52 20.14
C ARG A 77 14.33 1.92 19.09
N PRO A 78 14.64 1.06 18.10
CA PRO A 78 15.55 1.43 17.03
C PRO A 78 14.99 2.60 16.22
N PRO A 79 15.78 3.66 15.97
CA PRO A 79 15.36 4.76 15.13
C PRO A 79 15.22 4.28 13.69
N LEU A 80 14.10 4.63 13.05
CA LEU A 80 13.83 4.32 11.64
C LEU A 80 13.79 5.62 10.84
N PHE A 81 14.54 5.64 9.75
CA PHE A 81 14.57 6.76 8.83
C PHE A 81 13.98 6.30 7.50
N PRO A 82 12.80 6.81 7.09
CA PRO A 82 12.30 6.51 5.76
C PRO A 82 13.21 7.13 4.71
N PHE A 83 13.17 6.57 3.50
CA PHE A 83 13.78 7.23 2.36
C PHE A 83 13.10 8.58 2.08
N PRO A 84 13.82 9.58 1.51
CA PRO A 84 13.29 10.93 1.30
C PRO A 84 12.00 11.04 0.48
N PHE A 85 11.72 10.04 -0.35
CA PHE A 85 10.53 9.98 -1.20
C PHE A 85 9.31 9.34 -0.51
N ILE A 86 9.43 8.95 0.77
CA ILE A 86 8.35 8.34 1.55
C ILE A 86 7.93 9.32 2.65
N SER A 87 6.67 9.74 2.61
CA SER A 87 6.02 10.39 3.75
C SER A 87 5.25 9.35 4.57
N PHE A 88 5.33 9.44 5.89
CA PHE A 88 4.60 8.54 6.79
C PHE A 88 3.98 9.36 7.94
N THR A 89 2.74 9.05 8.29
CA THR A 89 2.06 9.61 9.46
C THR A 89 2.03 8.55 10.56
N THR A 90 2.39 8.93 11.79
CA THR A 90 2.50 8.00 12.94
C THR A 90 1.43 8.21 14.02
N ASP A 91 0.53 9.17 13.82
CA ASP A 91 -0.27 9.77 14.90
C ASP A 91 -1.12 8.77 15.70
N ASP A 92 -1.72 7.77 15.06
CA ASP A 92 -2.53 6.76 15.77
C ASP A 92 -1.73 5.54 16.24
N MET A 93 -0.51 5.37 15.73
CA MET A 93 0.30 4.19 16.04
C MET A 93 1.01 4.32 17.38
N ASN A 94 1.29 5.53 17.90
CA ASN A 94 2.17 5.76 19.05
C ASN A 94 1.63 5.30 20.43
N LYS A 95 0.35 4.92 20.54
CA LYS A 95 -0.25 4.47 21.82
C LYS A 95 -0.26 2.95 22.05
N ALA A 96 0.16 2.16 21.07
CA ALA A 96 0.17 0.71 21.23
C ALA A 96 1.27 0.24 22.20
N ASN A 97 0.96 -0.81 22.95
CA ASN A 97 1.92 -1.46 23.84
C ASN A 97 2.91 -2.32 23.05
N VAL A 98 4.11 -2.43 23.59
CA VAL A 98 5.17 -3.32 23.13
C VAL A 98 5.08 -4.60 23.95
N GLN A 99 5.22 -5.74 23.28
CA GLN A 99 5.32 -7.03 23.96
C GLN A 99 6.79 -7.37 24.22
N VAL A 100 7.12 -7.67 25.46
CA VAL A 100 8.44 -8.13 25.86
C VAL A 100 8.34 -9.56 26.35
N SER A 101 9.21 -10.44 25.89
CA SER A 101 9.33 -11.82 26.34
C SER A 101 10.47 -11.97 27.35
N ASN A 102 10.41 -12.99 28.19
CA ASN A 102 11.36 -13.18 29.30
C ASN A 102 12.82 -13.40 28.85
N ASP A 103 13.01 -13.80 27.60
CA ASP A 103 14.30 -13.94 26.92
C ASP A 103 14.88 -12.59 26.43
N GLY A 104 14.20 -11.47 26.72
CA GLY A 104 14.61 -10.13 26.29
C GLY A 104 14.22 -9.81 24.85
N MET A 105 13.44 -10.66 24.18
CA MET A 105 12.90 -10.34 22.85
C MET A 105 11.75 -9.36 22.95
N VAL A 106 11.89 -8.24 22.25
CA VAL A 106 10.92 -7.16 22.22
C VAL A 106 10.26 -7.12 20.86
N LYS A 107 8.93 -7.17 20.83
CA LYS A 107 8.10 -7.04 19.64
C LYS A 107 7.24 -5.78 19.75
N ASP A 108 7.56 -4.79 18.92
CA ASP A 108 6.70 -3.65 18.67
C ASP A 108 5.85 -3.93 17.42
N SER A 109 4.56 -4.11 17.64
CA SER A 109 3.57 -4.24 16.57
C SER A 109 2.29 -3.54 17.00
N PRO A 110 1.72 -2.65 16.19
CA PRO A 110 0.46 -1.98 16.49
C PRO A 110 -0.78 -2.91 16.41
N THR A 111 -0.63 -4.24 16.27
CA THR A 111 -1.67 -5.10 15.69
C THR A 111 -2.18 -6.21 16.58
N TRP A 112 -3.18 -5.95 17.41
CA TRP A 112 -3.91 -7.06 18.05
C TRP A 112 -5.30 -7.31 17.44
N ASN A 113 -5.90 -6.35 16.72
CA ASN A 113 -7.30 -6.47 16.22
C ASN A 113 -7.55 -5.90 14.81
N PHE A 114 -6.63 -6.02 13.85
CA PHE A 114 -6.89 -5.55 12.47
C PHE A 114 -7.30 -6.70 11.54
N GLN A 115 -8.51 -6.63 11.01
CA GLN A 115 -8.96 -7.50 9.92
C GLN A 115 -8.63 -6.88 8.57
N GLN A 116 -7.87 -7.60 7.73
CA GLN A 116 -7.59 -7.20 6.37
C GLN A 116 -8.87 -7.29 5.54
N ARG A 117 -9.36 -6.15 5.03
CA ARG A 117 -10.50 -6.13 4.09
C ARG A 117 -9.98 -6.36 2.67
N LYS A 118 -10.30 -7.51 2.08
CA LYS A 118 -10.15 -7.75 0.65
C LYS A 118 -11.25 -6.99 -0.10
N GLY A 119 -10.88 -6.08 -1.01
CA GLY A 119 -11.86 -5.31 -1.79
C GLY A 119 -11.34 -4.10 -2.57
N SER A 120 -10.03 -3.94 -2.77
CA SER A 120 -9.47 -2.87 -3.61
C SER A 120 -9.43 -3.29 -5.10
N GLU A 121 -9.39 -2.29 -6.01
CA GLU A 121 -9.18 -2.47 -7.46
C GLU A 121 -7.83 -3.11 -7.84
N TRP A 122 -6.96 -3.27 -6.84
CA TRP A 122 -5.61 -3.76 -6.95
C TRP A 122 -5.47 -5.03 -6.14
N GLU A 123 -4.87 -6.05 -6.75
CA GLU A 123 -4.41 -7.26 -6.09
C GLU A 123 -2.90 -7.17 -5.84
N VAL A 124 -2.49 -7.57 -4.65
CA VAL A 124 -1.08 -7.72 -4.28
C VAL A 124 -0.68 -9.11 -4.73
N ILE A 125 0.18 -9.19 -5.75
CA ILE A 125 0.57 -10.48 -6.36
C ILE A 125 1.74 -11.12 -5.61
N GLU A 126 2.70 -10.31 -5.16
CA GLU A 126 3.91 -10.80 -4.52
C GLU A 126 4.12 -10.13 -3.17
N GLU A 127 4.39 -10.97 -2.18
CA GLU A 127 4.70 -10.56 -0.82
C GLU A 127 6.17 -10.14 -0.75
N LEU A 128 6.38 -8.83 -0.59
CA LEU A 128 7.54 -8.18 0.02
C LEU A 128 8.85 -8.98 0.06
N GLU A 129 9.55 -9.07 -1.08
CA GLU A 129 10.89 -9.67 -1.09
C GLU A 129 11.90 -8.75 -0.38
N ARG A 130 12.62 -9.28 0.61
CA ARG A 130 13.68 -8.57 1.33
C ARG A 130 14.94 -8.54 0.47
N VAL A 131 15.17 -7.44 -0.25
CA VAL A 131 16.46 -7.18 -0.90
C VAL A 131 17.35 -6.46 0.11
N SER A 132 18.14 -7.24 0.87
CA SER A 132 18.96 -6.74 1.99
C SER A 132 20.39 -6.51 1.55
N ASN A 133 20.82 -5.24 1.51
CA ASN A 133 22.22 -4.87 1.28
C ASN A 133 22.96 -4.46 2.58
N GLY A 134 22.65 -5.13 3.68
CA GLY A 134 23.26 -4.91 5.00
C GLY A 134 22.63 -3.75 5.78
N LYS A 135 22.55 -2.56 5.19
CA LYS A 135 21.98 -1.34 5.82
C LYS A 135 20.59 -0.98 5.32
N ASP A 136 20.35 -1.20 4.04
CA ASP A 136 19.07 -0.85 3.41
C ASP A 136 18.16 -2.07 3.33
N LEU A 137 16.90 -1.82 3.69
CA LEU A 137 15.83 -2.80 3.66
C LEU A 137 14.82 -2.36 2.61
N ILE A 138 14.94 -2.93 1.41
CA ILE A 138 14.06 -2.62 0.29
C ILE A 138 13.01 -3.69 0.18
N TYR A 139 11.77 -3.24 0.05
CA TYR A 139 10.56 -4.03 -0.01
C TYR A 139 9.87 -3.75 -1.34
N LYS A 140 9.80 -4.76 -2.20
CA LYS A 140 9.12 -4.65 -3.50
C LYS A 140 7.67 -5.10 -3.36
N VAL A 141 6.75 -4.27 -3.81
CA VAL A 141 5.33 -4.59 -3.91
C VAL A 141 4.95 -4.60 -5.38
N THR A 142 4.51 -5.76 -5.88
CA THR A 142 3.99 -5.89 -7.25
C THR A 142 2.46 -5.78 -7.21
N LEU A 143 1.93 -4.72 -7.80
CA LEU A 143 0.49 -4.45 -7.87
C LEU A 143 -0.04 -4.75 -9.28
N LYS A 144 -1.19 -5.41 -9.37
CA LYS A 144 -1.91 -5.59 -10.63
C LYS A 144 -3.29 -4.96 -10.57
N ARG A 145 -3.58 -4.18 -11.62
CA ARG A 145 -4.87 -3.53 -11.81
C ARG A 145 -5.89 -4.54 -12.35
N TYR A 146 -7.12 -4.49 -11.86
CA TYR A 146 -8.26 -5.11 -12.55
C TYR A 146 -8.88 -4.12 -13.55
N PRO A 147 -8.68 -4.29 -14.88
CA PRO A 147 -9.16 -3.33 -15.87
C PRO A 147 -10.67 -3.44 -16.16
N TYR A 148 -11.35 -4.41 -15.55
CA TYR A 148 -12.70 -4.81 -15.93
C TYR A 148 -13.75 -3.69 -15.84
N PHE A 149 -13.62 -2.83 -14.81
CA PHE A 149 -14.46 -1.66 -14.65
C PHE A 149 -14.35 -0.72 -15.87
N TRP A 150 -13.12 -0.35 -16.24
CA TRP A 150 -12.85 0.52 -17.37
C TRP A 150 -13.21 -0.12 -18.72
N MET A 151 -12.95 -1.42 -18.88
CA MET A 151 -13.37 -2.16 -20.07
C MET A 151 -14.88 -2.06 -20.28
N ARG A 152 -15.70 -2.26 -19.24
CA ARG A 152 -17.15 -2.11 -19.35
C ARG A 152 -17.57 -0.64 -19.54
N LEU A 153 -16.95 0.30 -18.83
CA LEU A 153 -17.32 1.72 -18.86
C LEU A 153 -16.96 2.41 -20.18
N ILE A 154 -15.89 1.98 -20.86
CA ILE A 154 -15.42 2.61 -22.10
C ILE A 154 -15.81 1.80 -23.33
N ILE A 155 -15.60 0.48 -23.32
CA ILE A 155 -15.73 -0.33 -24.55
C ILE A 155 -17.21 -0.54 -24.88
N ILE A 156 -18.07 -0.76 -23.88
CA ILE A 156 -19.50 -1.00 -24.12
C ILE A 156 -20.15 0.24 -24.75
N PRO A 157 -19.96 1.48 -24.25
CA PRO A 157 -20.51 2.66 -24.90
C PRO A 157 -19.96 2.89 -26.32
N CYS A 158 -18.66 2.71 -26.54
CA CYS A 158 -18.08 2.83 -27.88
C CYS A 158 -18.66 1.81 -28.86
N PHE A 159 -18.87 0.57 -28.42
CA PHE A 159 -19.47 -0.47 -29.25
C PHE A 159 -20.95 -0.20 -29.54
N ILE A 160 -21.72 0.26 -28.55
CA ILE A 160 -23.12 0.65 -28.72
C ILE A 160 -23.24 1.84 -29.68
N LEU A 161 -22.38 2.86 -29.54
CA LEU A 161 -22.35 4.01 -30.44
C LEU A 161 -21.98 3.59 -31.86
N GLY A 162 -21.00 2.71 -32.04
CA GLY A 162 -20.65 2.14 -33.34
C GLY A 162 -21.81 1.38 -33.97
N ALA A 163 -22.49 0.53 -33.20
CA ALA A 163 -23.66 -0.21 -33.65
C ALA A 163 -24.83 0.73 -34.00
N LEU A 164 -25.06 1.79 -33.23
CA LEU A 164 -26.10 2.79 -33.49
C LEU A 164 -25.83 3.56 -34.78
N VAL A 165 -24.57 3.95 -35.05
CA VAL A 165 -24.19 4.62 -36.30
C VAL A 165 -24.42 3.69 -37.49
N ILE A 166 -24.01 2.42 -37.39
CA ILE A 166 -24.23 1.43 -38.46
C ILE A 166 -25.73 1.21 -38.70
N ALA A 167 -26.52 1.05 -37.64
CA ALA A 167 -27.97 0.88 -37.74
C ALA A 167 -28.64 2.10 -38.39
N ALA A 168 -28.23 3.32 -38.02
CA ALA A 168 -28.73 4.55 -38.61
C ALA A 168 -28.47 4.59 -40.13
N LEU A 169 -27.26 4.22 -40.57
CA LEU A 169 -26.89 4.15 -41.98
C LEU A 169 -27.72 3.13 -42.78
N THR A 170 -28.16 2.04 -42.16
CA THR A 170 -28.98 1.03 -42.84
C THR A 170 -30.46 1.42 -42.98
N ILE A 171 -30.96 2.34 -42.15
CA ILE A 171 -32.37 2.75 -42.11
C ILE A 171 -32.61 4.05 -42.91
N GLY A 172 -31.59 4.90 -43.05
CA GLY A 172 -31.68 6.18 -43.77
C GLY A 172 -31.60 6.05 -45.30
N GLY A 173 -32.73 5.71 -45.93
CA GLY A 173 -32.85 5.60 -47.39
C GLY A 173 -33.46 6.82 -48.13
N ASP A 174 -33.96 7.84 -47.42
CA ASP A 174 -34.68 8.99 -47.99
C ASP A 174 -33.89 10.32 -47.93
N SER A 175 -34.19 11.31 -48.76
CA SER A 175 -33.43 12.59 -48.81
C SER A 175 -33.38 13.35 -47.48
N ASN A 176 -34.43 13.30 -46.67
CA ASN A 176 -34.49 13.90 -45.33
C ASN A 176 -33.64 13.12 -44.29
N SER A 177 -33.16 11.93 -44.64
CA SER A 177 -32.34 11.10 -43.76
C SER A 177 -30.87 11.49 -43.79
N ILE A 178 -30.36 12.15 -44.85
CA ILE A 178 -28.96 12.58 -44.94
C ILE A 178 -28.62 13.59 -43.82
N GLU A 179 -29.49 14.57 -43.56
CA GLU A 179 -29.29 15.53 -42.47
C GLU A 179 -29.31 14.87 -41.09
N SER A 180 -30.22 13.90 -40.88
CA SER A 180 -30.29 13.12 -39.65
C SER A 180 -29.04 12.25 -39.44
N LEU A 181 -28.52 11.64 -40.50
CA LEU A 181 -27.28 10.85 -40.48
C LEU A 181 -26.06 11.70 -40.11
N VAL A 182 -25.94 12.89 -40.69
CA VAL A 182 -24.86 13.84 -40.34
C VAL A 182 -24.96 14.24 -38.87
N ASN A 183 -26.16 14.52 -38.35
CA ASN A 183 -26.36 14.87 -36.94
C ASN A 183 -26.01 13.71 -35.99
N ILE A 184 -26.33 12.46 -36.35
CA ILE A 184 -25.96 11.28 -35.56
C ILE A 184 -24.43 11.08 -35.57
N GLY A 185 -23.79 11.25 -36.73
CA GLY A 185 -22.33 11.18 -36.86
C GLY A 185 -21.62 12.23 -35.99
N LEU A 186 -22.09 13.49 -36.04
CA LEU A 186 -21.57 14.57 -35.19
C LEU A 186 -21.78 14.30 -33.70
N ALA A 187 -22.95 13.82 -33.29
CA ALA A 187 -23.22 13.44 -31.91
C ALA A 187 -22.31 12.29 -31.43
N ALA A 188 -22.05 11.29 -32.29
CA ALA A 188 -21.11 10.21 -31.99
C ALA A 188 -19.66 10.73 -31.86
N SER A 189 -19.23 11.68 -32.71
CA SER A 189 -17.92 12.33 -32.58
C SER A 189 -17.78 13.10 -31.26
N VAL A 190 -18.80 13.89 -30.88
CA VAL A 190 -18.80 14.59 -29.58
C VAL A 190 -18.75 13.59 -28.43
N SER A 191 -19.52 12.50 -28.50
CA SER A 191 -19.50 11.45 -27.47
C SER A 191 -18.13 10.77 -27.35
N SER A 192 -17.48 10.45 -28.47
CA SER A 192 -16.12 9.89 -28.48
C SER A 192 -15.09 10.85 -27.89
N SER A 193 -15.23 12.16 -28.12
CA SER A 193 -14.38 13.19 -27.53
C SER A 193 -14.53 13.26 -26.01
N VAL A 194 -15.76 13.11 -25.48
CA VAL A 194 -16.00 13.02 -24.03
C VAL A 194 -15.32 11.77 -23.44
N VAL A 195 -15.44 10.62 -24.09
CA VAL A 195 -14.75 9.38 -23.64
C VAL A 195 -13.23 9.58 -23.60
N VAL A 196 -12.64 10.14 -24.68
CA VAL A 196 -11.21 10.44 -24.74
C VAL A 196 -10.79 11.46 -23.69
N SER A 197 -11.61 12.48 -23.41
CA SER A 197 -11.36 13.44 -22.33
C SER A 197 -11.32 12.74 -20.98
N THR A 198 -12.33 11.92 -20.66
CA THR A 198 -12.35 11.16 -19.41
C THR A 198 -11.17 10.20 -19.28
N MET A 199 -10.73 9.57 -20.37
CA MET A 199 -9.50 8.77 -20.35
C MET A 199 -8.28 9.63 -20.05
N THR A 200 -8.14 10.77 -20.74
CA THR A 200 -6.99 11.66 -20.60
C THR A 200 -6.89 12.25 -19.19
N ASP A 201 -8.02 12.43 -18.52
CA ASP A 201 -8.07 12.93 -17.14
C ASP A 201 -7.70 11.86 -16.11
N ASN A 202 -7.97 10.58 -16.40
CA ASN A 202 -7.73 9.47 -15.47
C ASN A 202 -6.39 8.75 -15.68
N PHE A 203 -5.85 8.73 -16.90
CA PHE A 203 -4.59 8.05 -17.21
C PHE A 203 -3.39 9.00 -17.14
N PRO A 204 -2.23 8.52 -16.65
CA PRO A 204 -0.99 9.30 -16.65
C PRO A 204 -0.52 9.52 -18.09
N LYS A 205 0.11 10.67 -18.33
CA LYS A 205 0.75 10.96 -19.62
C LYS A 205 2.08 10.20 -19.68
N THR A 206 2.02 8.91 -20.03
CA THR A 206 3.22 8.09 -20.25
C THR A 206 3.71 8.22 -21.69
N LYS A 207 5.02 8.00 -21.88
CA LYS A 207 5.65 8.04 -23.20
C LYS A 207 5.16 6.93 -24.13
N ASP A 208 4.73 5.82 -23.53
CA ASP A 208 4.17 4.67 -24.22
C ASP A 208 2.64 4.65 -24.03
N ILE A 209 1.93 4.40 -25.13
CA ILE A 209 0.47 4.25 -25.14
C ILE A 209 0.17 2.80 -24.66
N PRO A 210 -0.77 2.61 -23.72
CA PRO A 210 -1.18 1.29 -23.27
C PRO A 210 -1.89 0.46 -24.34
#